data_AF-A0A3Q3GLX7-F1
#
_entry.id   AF-A0A3Q3GLX7-F1
#
_cell.length_a   1.000
_cell.length_b   1.000
_cell.length_c   1.000
_cell.angle_alpha   90.00
_cell.angle_beta   90.00
_cell.angle_gamma   90.00
#
_symmetry.space_group_name_H-M   'P 1'
#
loop_
_entity.id
_entity.type
_entity.pdbx_description
1 polymer ?
#
loop_
_entity_poly.entity_id
_entity_poly.type
_entity_poly.pdbx_seq_one_letter_code
_entity_poly.pdbx_strand_id
1 'polypeptide(L)'
;IAFLSHREIKLLASELYKENITGLQWIGSDAWITDPSLTDSEGYTILLGSLGFTVAKARIPGLEEHLRQLHPSQFPESEFVRDFWEDVFDCSLNKTANTQKQPCTGFESLQTVSSQFTDVSELRFTKNVYKSVYAVAHALDNFIKCDDVRRPLSDASCYNTKHVQPWQVLQYLNFVNFTTVDGERVYFDKNGDSPARYELFNLQITNKGTMEGKTVGIFDASLQDDNQFIMNNISVVWGNGLTEVPVSDCSNKCLPGSYKVLQKGKPICCHDCIPCPAGEISNLTSPQCMECPPEFWSNKQRDACILKSIEFLAYDEILGILLAILSLLGIFLTLITTLIFYKHKETPLVRANNSELSFLLLFSLTLCFLCSLTFIGRPTEWSCMLRHTAFGITFVLSISCVLGKTIVVLIAFRATLPGSNVMKWFGPAQQRISVLALTLIQVLICILWLSLSPPFPFMNLLLYEDRIILQCSLGTAVGFCAVLGYIGLLAILCFVFAFLARKLPDNFNEAKFITFSMLIFCTVWITFIPAYVSSPGKFTDAVEIFAILASSYGLLFCIFLPKCYIILLKPEQNTKKNM
;
A
#
# COMPACT_ATOMS: atom_id res chain seq x y z
N ILE A 1 14.25 32.57 -10.68
CA ILE A 1 15.70 32.89 -10.78
C ILE A 1 15.88 33.80 -11.98
N ALA A 2 16.57 34.94 -11.82
CA ALA A 2 16.71 35.98 -12.82
C ALA A 2 18.20 36.21 -13.15
N PHE A 3 18.69 35.47 -14.16
CA PHE A 3 19.99 35.72 -14.79
C PHE A 3 19.82 36.83 -15.84
N LEU A 4 19.68 38.06 -15.37
CA LEU A 4 19.39 39.24 -16.17
C LEU A 4 20.46 40.31 -15.93
N SER A 5 20.62 41.23 -16.87
CA SER A 5 21.36 42.47 -16.64
C SER A 5 20.58 43.43 -15.74
N HIS A 6 21.26 44.40 -15.15
CA HIS A 6 20.63 45.46 -14.37
C HIS A 6 19.55 46.25 -15.16
N ARG A 7 19.66 46.35 -16.49
CA ARG A 7 18.66 47.05 -17.32
C ARG A 7 17.40 46.22 -17.47
N GLU A 8 17.55 44.92 -17.75
CA GLU A 8 16.42 44.01 -17.96
C GLU A 8 15.61 43.80 -16.68
N ILE A 9 16.27 43.65 -15.53
CA ILE A 9 15.54 43.47 -14.27
C ILE A 9 14.73 44.72 -13.88
N LYS A 10 15.24 45.92 -14.18
CA LYS A 10 14.50 47.17 -13.94
C LYS A 10 13.26 47.28 -14.81
N LEU A 11 13.39 46.95 -16.10
CA LEU A 11 12.25 46.92 -17.01
C LEU A 11 11.21 45.89 -16.54
N LEU A 12 11.66 44.70 -16.14
CA LEU A 12 10.78 43.66 -15.60
C LEU A 12 10.10 44.12 -14.30
N ALA A 13 10.84 44.68 -13.36
CA ALA A 13 10.28 45.17 -12.09
C ALA A 13 9.26 46.29 -12.30
N SER A 14 9.52 47.24 -13.21
CA SER A 14 8.58 48.30 -13.58
C SER A 14 7.30 47.73 -14.16
N GLU A 15 7.38 46.74 -15.05
CA GLU A 15 6.21 46.12 -15.67
C GLU A 15 5.39 45.31 -14.65
N LEU A 16 6.05 44.48 -13.83
CA LEU A 16 5.39 43.71 -12.78
C LEU A 16 4.70 44.62 -11.76
N TYR A 17 5.27 45.80 -11.49
CA TYR A 17 4.67 46.80 -10.62
C TYR A 17 3.41 47.42 -11.21
N LYS A 18 3.43 47.73 -12.51
CA LYS A 18 2.25 48.25 -13.22
C LYS A 18 1.10 47.23 -13.27
N GLU A 19 1.44 45.96 -13.49
CA GLU A 19 0.48 44.85 -13.51
C GLU A 19 0.12 44.33 -12.10
N ASN A 20 0.66 44.95 -11.04
CA ASN A 20 0.41 44.60 -9.64
C ASN A 20 0.74 43.13 -9.29
N ILE A 21 1.75 42.57 -9.95
CA ILE A 21 2.25 41.21 -9.70
C ILE A 21 3.22 41.26 -8.51
N THR A 22 2.78 40.78 -7.36
CA THR A 22 3.55 40.76 -6.10
C THR A 22 3.71 39.34 -5.56
N GLY A 23 4.44 39.16 -4.45
CA GLY A 23 4.54 37.86 -3.76
C GLY A 23 5.60 36.89 -4.31
N LEU A 24 6.43 37.33 -5.26
CA LEU A 24 7.49 36.51 -5.85
C LEU A 24 8.78 36.59 -5.02
N GLN A 25 9.44 35.44 -4.85
CA GLN A 25 10.81 35.39 -4.34
C GLN A 25 11.79 35.43 -5.51
N TRP A 26 12.67 36.42 -5.49
CA TRP A 26 13.69 36.59 -6.52
C TRP A 26 15.01 35.98 -6.09
N ILE A 27 15.66 35.33 -7.05
CA ILE A 27 17.04 34.88 -6.95
C ILE A 27 17.83 35.57 -8.05
N GLY A 28 18.76 36.44 -7.69
CA GLY A 28 19.51 37.30 -8.60
C GLY A 28 20.96 36.90 -8.82
N SER A 29 21.51 37.32 -9.96
CA SER A 29 22.93 37.24 -10.28
C SER A 29 23.67 38.49 -9.82
N ASP A 30 25.00 38.40 -9.84
CA ASP A 30 25.95 39.48 -9.55
C ASP A 30 25.78 40.70 -10.48
N ALA A 31 25.23 40.47 -11.68
CA ALA A 31 24.98 41.50 -12.69
C ALA A 31 23.97 42.59 -12.28
N TRP A 32 23.13 42.33 -11.27
CA TRP A 32 22.13 43.29 -10.83
C TRP A 32 21.92 43.36 -9.32
N ILE A 33 22.12 42.28 -8.57
CA ILE A 33 21.70 42.22 -7.15
C ILE A 33 22.38 43.30 -6.27
N THR A 34 23.55 43.81 -6.67
CA THR A 34 24.29 44.89 -5.99
C THR A 34 24.24 46.22 -6.73
N ASP A 35 23.44 46.36 -7.78
CA ASP A 35 23.40 47.60 -8.57
C ASP A 35 22.71 48.73 -7.77
N PRO A 36 23.40 49.86 -7.51
CA PRO A 36 22.85 50.94 -6.68
C PRO A 36 21.63 51.59 -7.33
N SER A 37 21.53 51.58 -8.66
CA SER A 37 20.48 52.25 -9.40
C SER A 37 19.15 51.48 -9.41
N LEU A 38 19.07 50.33 -8.72
CA LEU A 38 17.82 49.61 -8.48
C LEU A 38 16.86 50.39 -7.57
N THR A 39 17.37 51.10 -6.56
CA THR A 39 16.55 51.89 -5.62
C THR A 39 15.77 52.99 -6.31
N ASP A 40 16.33 53.49 -7.41
CA ASP A 40 15.77 54.62 -8.17
C ASP A 40 14.79 54.14 -9.27
N SER A 41 14.62 52.82 -9.41
CA SER A 41 13.75 52.25 -10.44
C SER A 41 12.29 52.18 -9.99
N GLU A 42 11.38 52.46 -10.92
CA GLU A 42 9.95 52.24 -10.71
C GLU A 42 9.70 50.74 -10.44
N GLY A 43 9.00 50.42 -9.34
CA GLY A 43 8.72 49.04 -8.95
C GLY A 43 9.82 48.34 -8.15
N TYR A 44 10.85 49.06 -7.65
CA TYR A 44 11.94 48.47 -6.85
C TYR A 44 11.45 47.67 -5.63
N THR A 45 10.27 48.00 -5.09
CA THR A 45 9.66 47.29 -3.95
C THR A 45 9.34 45.83 -4.25
N ILE A 46 9.18 45.44 -5.52
CA ILE A 46 8.97 44.04 -5.92
C ILE A 46 10.23 43.19 -5.73
N LEU A 47 11.40 43.81 -5.77
CA LEU A 47 12.69 43.14 -5.61
C LEU A 47 13.11 43.00 -4.15
N LEU A 48 12.27 43.45 -3.21
CA LEU A 48 12.55 43.31 -1.78
C LEU A 48 12.60 41.84 -1.36
N GLY A 49 13.57 41.53 -0.50
CA GLY A 49 13.83 40.16 -0.08
C GLY A 49 14.53 39.30 -1.13
N SER A 50 14.93 39.87 -2.28
CA SER A 50 15.75 39.15 -3.28
C SER A 50 17.01 38.60 -2.62
N LEU A 51 17.38 37.38 -3.01
CA LEU A 51 18.62 36.73 -2.59
C LEU A 51 19.50 36.53 -3.82
N GLY A 52 20.80 36.73 -3.74
CA GLY A 52 21.66 36.54 -4.90
C GLY A 52 23.12 36.35 -4.54
N PHE A 53 23.90 35.92 -5.52
CA PHE A 53 25.34 35.77 -5.37
C PHE A 53 26.04 36.96 -6.00
N THR A 54 27.05 37.50 -5.33
CA THR A 54 27.87 38.60 -5.84
C THR A 54 29.34 38.40 -5.50
N VAL A 55 30.23 38.98 -6.29
CA VAL A 55 31.68 38.93 -6.02
C VAL A 55 31.97 39.61 -4.69
N ALA A 56 32.77 38.96 -3.84
CA ALA A 56 33.11 39.51 -2.53
C ALA A 56 33.80 40.87 -2.65
N LYS A 57 33.51 41.79 -1.72
CA LYS A 57 34.18 43.10 -1.70
C LYS A 57 35.69 42.94 -1.51
N ALA A 58 36.48 43.85 -2.07
CA ALA A 58 37.90 43.97 -1.76
C ALA A 58 38.24 45.35 -1.24
N ARG A 59 39.30 45.40 -0.43
CA ARG A 59 40.00 46.63 -0.10
C ARG A 59 41.28 46.66 -0.91
N ILE A 60 41.45 47.69 -1.73
CA ILE A 60 42.67 47.89 -2.52
C ILE A 60 43.44 49.04 -1.89
N PRO A 61 44.49 48.77 -1.09
CA PRO A 61 45.25 49.81 -0.41
C PRO A 61 45.84 50.82 -1.39
N GLY A 62 45.73 52.11 -1.08
CA GLY A 62 46.27 53.20 -1.89
C GLY A 62 45.46 53.57 -3.13
N LEU A 63 44.42 52.79 -3.50
CA LEU A 63 43.64 53.08 -4.70
C LEU A 63 42.85 54.39 -4.59
N GLU A 64 42.21 54.64 -3.44
CA GLU A 64 41.46 55.89 -3.24
C GLU A 64 42.37 57.12 -3.36
N GLU A 65 43.52 57.08 -2.70
CA GLU A 65 44.51 58.15 -2.74
C GLU A 65 45.00 58.38 -4.18
N HIS A 66 45.29 57.31 -4.91
CA HIS A 66 45.68 57.38 -6.32
C HIS A 66 44.61 58.04 -7.20
N LEU A 67 43.34 57.62 -7.07
CA LEU A 67 42.23 58.16 -7.86
C LEU A 67 41.97 59.63 -7.54
N ARG A 68 42.12 60.05 -6.28
CA ARG A 68 41.96 61.45 -5.85
C ARG A 68 43.13 62.37 -6.24
N GLN A 69 44.29 61.80 -6.57
CA GLN A 69 45.49 62.54 -7.01
C GLN A 69 45.62 62.63 -8.55
N LEU A 70 44.69 62.02 -9.28
CA LEU A 70 44.65 62.08 -10.74
C LEU A 70 44.54 63.55 -11.20
N HIS A 71 45.39 63.96 -12.14
CA HIS A 71 45.35 65.29 -12.71
C HIS A 71 45.67 65.25 -14.22
N PRO A 72 44.99 66.01 -15.09
CA PRO A 72 45.19 65.98 -16.54
C PRO A 72 46.65 66.22 -16.97
N SER A 73 47.42 66.99 -16.21
CA SER A 73 48.84 67.24 -16.51
C SER A 73 49.74 66.01 -16.36
N GLN A 74 49.33 65.00 -15.59
CA GLN A 74 50.08 63.74 -15.45
C GLN A 74 49.90 62.84 -16.69
N PHE A 75 48.79 63.01 -17.41
CA PHE A 75 48.40 62.19 -18.55
C PHE A 75 47.89 63.07 -19.71
N PRO A 76 48.74 63.95 -20.28
CA PRO A 76 48.31 64.95 -21.27
C PRO A 76 47.75 64.33 -22.56
N GLU A 77 48.18 63.11 -22.89
CA GLU A 77 47.72 62.36 -24.08
C GLU A 77 46.47 61.49 -23.80
N SER A 78 45.98 61.44 -22.55
CA SER A 78 44.82 60.61 -22.21
C SER A 78 43.52 61.37 -22.45
N GLU A 79 42.83 60.99 -23.53
CA GLU A 79 41.48 61.48 -23.84
C GLU A 79 40.51 61.19 -22.70
N PHE A 80 40.57 60.00 -22.09
CA PHE A 80 39.73 59.65 -20.94
C PHE A 80 39.90 60.60 -19.75
N VAL A 81 41.15 60.89 -19.34
CA VAL A 81 41.40 61.76 -18.17
C VAL A 81 40.92 63.18 -18.45
N ARG A 82 41.11 63.66 -19.69
CA ARG A 82 40.60 64.96 -20.13
C ARG A 82 39.09 65.01 -20.05
N ASP A 83 38.40 64.10 -20.73
CA ASP A 83 36.94 64.11 -20.83
C ASP A 83 36.28 63.90 -19.46
N PHE A 84 36.84 63.02 -18.63
CA PHE A 84 36.41 62.84 -17.24
C PHE A 84 36.55 64.12 -16.42
N TRP A 85 37.68 64.82 -16.52
CA TRP A 85 37.90 66.07 -15.78
C TRP A 85 36.93 67.17 -16.21
N GLU A 86 36.72 67.31 -17.53
CA GLU A 86 35.78 68.27 -18.11
C GLU A 86 34.32 67.97 -17.77
N ASP A 87 33.96 66.69 -17.59
CA ASP A 87 32.63 66.26 -17.14
C ASP A 87 32.42 66.53 -15.65
N VAL A 88 33.37 66.12 -14.80
CA VAL A 88 33.28 66.26 -13.34
C VAL A 88 33.23 67.71 -12.88
N PHE A 89 34.04 68.58 -13.50
CA PHE A 89 34.13 70.00 -13.12
C PHE A 89 33.33 70.93 -14.03
N ASP A 90 32.62 70.38 -15.02
CA ASP A 90 31.86 71.13 -16.03
C ASP A 90 32.66 72.29 -16.68
N CYS A 91 33.92 72.02 -17.02
CA CYS A 91 34.85 73.00 -17.58
C CYS A 91 35.54 72.48 -18.85
N SER A 92 36.30 73.32 -19.55
CA SER A 92 37.10 72.92 -20.72
C SER A 92 38.60 73.19 -20.52
N LEU A 93 39.41 72.18 -20.82
CA LEU A 93 40.88 72.22 -20.80
C LEU A 93 41.46 72.73 -22.14
N ASN A 94 40.70 72.60 -23.23
CA ASN A 94 41.10 73.04 -24.57
C ASN A 94 40.52 74.42 -24.93
N LYS A 95 41.39 75.42 -25.11
CA LYS A 95 40.96 76.78 -25.52
C LYS A 95 40.41 76.87 -26.96
N THR A 96 40.65 75.87 -27.79
CA THR A 96 40.42 75.91 -29.25
C THR A 96 39.22 75.09 -29.73
N ALA A 97 38.53 74.36 -28.86
CA ALA A 97 37.36 73.58 -29.22
C ALA A 97 36.08 74.26 -28.73
N ASN A 98 35.29 74.74 -29.69
CA ASN A 98 34.00 75.41 -29.52
C ASN A 98 33.05 74.61 -28.60
N THR A 99 32.96 74.97 -27.32
CA THR A 99 32.00 74.38 -26.36
C THR A 99 31.47 75.44 -25.40
N GLN A 100 30.19 75.31 -25.01
CA GLN A 100 29.46 76.21 -24.10
C GLN A 100 30.00 76.22 -22.65
N LYS A 101 31.13 75.56 -22.38
CA LYS A 101 31.70 75.38 -21.03
C LYS A 101 32.75 76.44 -20.72
N GLN A 102 32.86 76.82 -19.44
CA GLN A 102 33.89 77.77 -18.99
C GLN A 102 35.28 77.12 -18.98
N PRO A 103 36.37 77.88 -19.21
CA PRO A 103 37.71 77.31 -19.13
C PRO A 103 38.02 76.86 -17.70
N CYS A 104 38.66 75.70 -17.55
CA CYS A 104 39.08 75.22 -16.23
C CYS A 104 40.06 76.21 -15.58
N THR A 105 39.88 76.45 -14.28
CA THR A 105 40.63 77.45 -13.51
C THR A 105 42.03 77.00 -13.12
N GLY A 106 42.26 75.68 -13.09
CA GLY A 106 43.50 75.06 -12.62
C GLY A 106 43.55 74.83 -11.11
N PHE A 107 42.48 75.20 -10.38
CA PHE A 107 42.34 74.95 -8.94
C PHE A 107 41.40 73.78 -8.63
N GLU A 108 40.82 73.16 -9.65
CA GLU A 108 39.96 71.99 -9.51
C GLU A 108 40.71 70.81 -8.87
N SER A 109 40.04 70.06 -8.01
CA SER A 109 40.65 68.96 -7.28
C SER A 109 39.65 67.85 -6.97
N LEU A 110 40.06 66.60 -7.20
CA LEU A 110 39.25 65.41 -6.91
C LEU A 110 39.25 65.03 -5.42
N GLN A 111 40.02 65.72 -4.58
CA GLN A 111 40.14 65.40 -3.16
C GLN A 111 38.80 65.43 -2.42
N THR A 112 37.92 66.38 -2.75
CA THR A 112 36.60 66.54 -2.12
C THR A 112 35.44 66.08 -3.01
N VAL A 113 35.72 65.56 -4.22
CA VAL A 113 34.68 65.12 -5.15
C VAL A 113 34.18 63.74 -4.74
N SER A 114 32.85 63.63 -4.60
CA SER A 114 32.15 62.37 -4.41
C SER A 114 31.52 61.94 -5.72
N SER A 115 32.08 60.91 -6.36
CA SER A 115 31.55 60.32 -7.59
C SER A 115 31.74 58.80 -7.57
N GLN A 116 31.08 58.09 -8.50
CA GLN A 116 31.29 56.64 -8.67
C GLN A 116 32.76 56.28 -8.99
N PHE A 117 33.55 57.24 -9.50
CA PHE A 117 34.97 57.06 -9.77
C PHE A 117 35.82 57.14 -8.49
N THR A 118 35.51 58.07 -7.58
CA THR A 118 36.26 58.24 -6.32
C THR A 118 35.77 57.35 -5.18
N ASP A 119 34.63 56.67 -5.35
CA ASP A 119 34.08 55.73 -4.37
C ASP A 119 34.74 54.35 -4.45
N VAL A 120 35.45 54.00 -3.37
CA VAL A 120 36.13 52.69 -3.22
C VAL A 120 35.41 51.74 -2.24
N SER A 121 34.17 52.05 -1.84
CA SER A 121 33.43 51.27 -0.83
C SER A 121 32.88 49.94 -1.34
N GLU A 122 32.55 49.86 -2.64
CA GLU A 122 31.91 48.69 -3.29
C GLU A 122 32.80 48.09 -4.41
N LEU A 123 34.12 47.99 -4.18
CA LEU A 123 35.07 47.43 -5.16
C LEU A 123 34.94 45.90 -5.31
N ARG A 124 33.90 45.47 -6.05
CA ARG A 124 33.61 44.04 -6.32
C ARG A 124 34.23 43.57 -7.63
N PHE A 125 33.87 44.17 -8.76
CA PHE A 125 34.45 43.78 -10.06
C PHE A 125 35.89 44.26 -10.23
N THR A 126 36.22 45.43 -9.68
CA THR A 126 37.60 45.97 -9.65
C THR A 126 38.57 45.02 -8.94
N LYS A 127 38.09 44.24 -7.97
CA LYS A 127 38.86 43.17 -7.33
C LYS A 127 39.40 42.15 -8.34
N ASN A 128 38.60 41.75 -9.31
CA ASN A 128 39.01 40.78 -10.31
C ASN A 128 40.08 41.38 -11.23
N VAL A 129 39.97 42.66 -11.59
CA VAL A 129 41.01 43.37 -12.34
C VAL A 129 42.32 43.40 -11.53
N TYR A 130 42.24 43.74 -10.24
CA TYR A 130 43.37 43.72 -9.33
C TYR A 130 44.04 42.34 -9.27
N LYS A 131 43.26 41.27 -9.07
CA LYS A 131 43.77 39.89 -9.07
C LYS A 131 44.43 39.52 -10.39
N SER A 132 43.83 39.88 -11.53
CA SER A 132 44.35 39.57 -12.86
C SER A 132 45.70 40.23 -13.13
N VAL A 133 45.85 41.51 -12.77
CA VAL A 133 47.13 42.23 -12.93
C VAL A 133 48.21 41.58 -12.06
N TYR A 134 47.90 41.25 -10.81
CA TYR A 134 48.85 40.58 -9.91
C TYR A 134 49.18 39.15 -10.36
N ALA A 135 48.23 38.41 -10.93
CA ALA A 135 48.49 37.08 -11.48
C ALA A 135 49.53 37.15 -12.62
N VAL A 136 49.38 38.10 -13.54
CA VAL A 136 50.38 38.33 -14.61
C VAL A 136 51.71 38.78 -14.03
N ALA A 137 51.71 39.69 -13.05
CA ALA A 137 52.94 40.14 -12.39
C ALA A 137 53.68 38.99 -11.70
N HIS A 138 52.96 38.11 -10.98
CA HIS A 138 53.53 36.92 -10.35
C HIS A 138 54.04 35.91 -11.39
N ALA A 139 53.34 35.72 -12.50
CA ALA A 139 53.81 34.85 -13.58
C ALA A 139 55.11 35.37 -14.20
N LEU A 140 55.21 36.68 -14.46
CA LEU A 140 56.43 37.31 -14.98
C LEU A 140 57.57 37.28 -13.95
N ASP A 141 57.28 37.51 -12.67
CA ASP A 141 58.28 37.44 -11.59
C ASP A 141 58.85 36.02 -11.46
N ASN A 142 57.98 34.99 -11.48
CA ASN A 142 58.40 33.59 -11.50
C ASN A 142 59.21 33.25 -12.75
N PHE A 143 58.82 33.77 -13.92
CA PHE A 143 59.56 33.60 -15.18
C PHE A 143 60.96 34.23 -15.12
N ILE A 144 61.09 35.45 -14.58
CA ILE A 144 62.37 36.19 -14.49
C ILE A 144 63.30 35.55 -13.45
N LYS A 145 62.77 35.19 -12.27
CA LYS A 145 63.53 34.58 -11.18
C LYS A 145 63.92 33.13 -11.48
N CYS A 146 63.17 32.46 -12.34
CA CYS A 146 63.37 31.05 -12.69
C CYS A 146 63.39 30.10 -11.47
N ASP A 147 62.44 30.28 -10.55
CA ASP A 147 62.33 29.50 -9.31
C ASP A 147 61.99 28.01 -9.60
N ASP A 148 62.85 27.09 -9.16
CA ASP A 148 62.74 25.64 -9.38
C ASP A 148 61.46 25.03 -8.77
N VAL A 149 60.92 25.62 -7.69
CA VAL A 149 59.77 25.07 -6.95
C VAL A 149 58.43 25.30 -7.67
N ARG A 150 58.36 26.31 -8.56
CA ARG A 150 57.12 26.75 -9.25
C ARG A 150 57.21 26.63 -10.77
N ARG A 151 58.10 25.76 -11.25
CA ARG A 151 58.36 25.56 -12.67
C ARG A 151 57.43 24.49 -13.29
N PRO A 152 57.00 24.64 -14.55
CA PRO A 152 56.47 23.54 -15.33
C PRO A 152 57.51 22.40 -15.45
N LEU A 153 57.12 21.16 -15.17
CA LEU A 153 58.01 19.97 -15.17
C LEU A 153 58.74 19.68 -16.51
N SER A 154 58.39 20.39 -17.60
CA SER A 154 58.83 20.09 -18.96
C SER A 154 60.15 20.76 -19.40
N ASP A 155 60.69 21.77 -18.68
CA ASP A 155 61.91 22.47 -19.11
C ASP A 155 62.97 22.58 -18.00
N ALA A 156 64.11 21.92 -18.21
CA ALA A 156 65.24 21.93 -17.29
C ALA A 156 66.09 23.22 -17.34
N SER A 157 65.88 24.11 -18.32
CA SER A 157 66.67 25.34 -18.51
C SER A 157 65.83 26.61 -18.43
N CYS A 158 66.32 27.62 -17.71
CA CYS A 158 65.71 28.94 -17.64
C CYS A 158 65.63 29.63 -19.02
N TYR A 159 64.48 30.20 -19.33
CA TYR A 159 64.26 30.96 -20.57
C TYR A 159 65.01 32.30 -20.56
N ASN A 160 65.38 32.80 -21.75
CA ASN A 160 66.07 34.08 -21.90
C ASN A 160 65.13 35.26 -21.61
N THR A 161 65.43 36.04 -20.57
CA THR A 161 64.63 37.20 -20.14
C THR A 161 64.59 38.36 -21.13
N LYS A 162 65.48 38.38 -22.14
CA LYS A 162 65.49 39.43 -23.17
C LYS A 162 64.44 39.23 -24.26
N HIS A 163 63.87 38.03 -24.41
CA HIS A 163 62.90 37.69 -25.44
C HIS A 163 61.80 36.79 -24.87
N VAL A 164 60.79 37.40 -24.26
CA VAL A 164 59.66 36.69 -23.66
C VAL A 164 58.61 36.37 -24.73
N GLN A 165 58.27 35.09 -24.87
CA GLN A 165 57.18 34.65 -25.75
C GLN A 165 55.86 34.50 -24.97
N PRO A 166 54.70 34.85 -25.55
CA PRO A 166 53.41 34.79 -24.85
C PRO A 166 53.05 33.40 -24.28
N TRP A 167 53.37 32.32 -25.00
CA TRP A 167 53.11 30.95 -24.55
C TRP A 167 53.95 30.56 -23.33
N GLN A 168 55.13 31.16 -23.16
CA GLN A 168 55.96 30.93 -21.98
C GLN A 168 55.29 31.56 -20.76
N VAL A 169 54.78 32.78 -20.87
CA VAL A 169 54.04 33.44 -19.78
C VAL A 169 52.79 32.64 -19.40
N LEU A 170 52.08 32.09 -20.39
CA LEU A 170 50.93 31.21 -20.16
C LEU A 170 51.28 29.98 -19.32
N GLN A 171 52.43 29.35 -19.57
CA GLN A 171 52.87 28.21 -18.74
C GLN A 171 53.07 28.62 -17.28
N TYR A 172 53.71 29.76 -17.01
CA TYR A 172 53.91 30.25 -15.64
C TYR A 172 52.59 30.72 -14.99
N LEU A 173 51.65 31.26 -15.77
CA LEU A 173 50.32 31.64 -15.31
C LEU A 173 49.57 30.43 -14.72
N ASN A 174 49.66 29.25 -15.34
CA ASN A 174 48.98 28.04 -14.85
C ASN A 174 49.47 27.57 -13.46
N PHE A 175 50.63 28.03 -12.99
CA PHE A 175 51.21 27.64 -11.70
C PHE A 175 51.28 28.79 -10.69
N VAL A 176 50.65 29.94 -10.97
CA VAL A 176 50.63 31.01 -9.97
C VAL A 176 49.81 30.58 -8.75
N ASN A 177 50.38 30.85 -7.58
CA ASN A 177 49.71 30.63 -6.31
C ASN A 177 50.19 31.72 -5.35
N PHE A 178 49.32 32.70 -5.10
CA PHE A 178 49.59 33.80 -4.20
C PHE A 178 48.36 34.13 -3.36
N THR A 179 48.53 34.96 -2.34
CA THR A 179 47.43 35.39 -1.48
C THR A 179 47.36 36.92 -1.52
N THR A 180 46.16 37.46 -1.73
CA THR A 180 45.94 38.91 -1.73
C THR A 180 46.05 39.47 -0.31
N VAL A 181 46.11 40.80 -0.19
CA VAL A 181 46.14 41.50 1.11
C VAL A 181 44.91 41.15 1.97
N ASP A 182 43.78 40.89 1.33
CA ASP A 182 42.53 40.48 1.98
C ASP A 182 42.49 38.98 2.36
N GLY A 183 43.61 38.24 2.22
CA GLY A 183 43.72 36.84 2.61
C GLY A 183 43.14 35.84 1.61
N GLU A 184 42.76 36.28 0.40
CA GLU A 184 42.20 35.40 -0.62
C GLU A 184 43.31 34.74 -1.45
N ARG A 185 43.27 33.42 -1.55
CA ARG A 185 44.22 32.66 -2.37
C ARG A 185 43.82 32.68 -3.84
N VAL A 186 44.77 32.99 -4.72
CA VAL A 186 44.59 33.05 -6.17
C VAL A 186 45.46 32.00 -6.82
N TYR A 187 44.81 31.07 -7.51
CA TYR A 187 45.41 30.01 -8.30
C TYR A 187 44.42 29.59 -9.39
N PHE A 188 44.89 28.81 -10.37
CA PHE A 188 44.06 28.31 -11.46
C PHE A 188 44.00 26.79 -11.44
N ASP A 189 42.85 26.25 -11.83
CA ASP A 189 42.68 24.81 -12.05
C ASP A 189 43.22 24.40 -13.44
N LYS A 190 42.96 23.15 -13.85
CA LYS A 190 43.40 22.61 -15.14
C LYS A 190 42.78 23.32 -16.35
N ASN A 191 41.64 23.99 -16.17
CA ASN A 191 40.92 24.71 -17.22
C ASN A 191 41.31 26.20 -17.23
N GLY A 192 42.08 26.67 -16.26
CA GLY A 192 42.42 28.08 -16.12
C GLY A 192 41.45 28.86 -15.24
N ASP A 193 40.57 28.18 -14.49
CA ASP A 193 39.55 28.80 -13.64
C ASP A 193 40.08 29.01 -12.23
N SER A 194 39.83 30.20 -11.67
CA SER A 194 40.07 30.48 -10.25
C SER A 194 38.91 29.93 -9.42
N PRO A 195 39.16 29.37 -8.23
CA PRO A 195 38.08 28.94 -7.33
C PRO A 195 37.08 30.06 -7.09
N ALA A 196 35.80 29.71 -7.22
CA ALA A 196 34.70 30.63 -7.04
C ALA A 196 34.53 30.99 -5.56
N ARG A 197 34.51 32.29 -5.27
CA ARG A 197 34.20 32.83 -3.95
C ARG A 197 33.20 33.96 -4.09
N TYR A 198 32.00 33.75 -3.56
CA TYR A 198 30.89 34.69 -3.67
C TYR A 198 30.34 35.05 -2.30
N GLU A 199 29.84 36.26 -2.17
CA GLU A 199 28.97 36.66 -1.07
C GLU A 199 27.52 36.34 -1.42
N LEU A 200 26.81 35.74 -0.48
CA LEU A 200 25.36 35.62 -0.54
C LEU A 200 24.75 36.93 -0.03
N PHE A 201 24.04 37.63 -0.90
CA PHE A 201 23.56 38.99 -0.72
C PHE A 201 22.02 39.00 -0.68
N ASN A 202 21.44 39.72 0.27
CA ASN A 202 20.00 39.83 0.45
C ASN A 202 19.57 41.30 0.45
N LEU A 203 18.59 41.66 -0.39
CA LEU A 203 18.04 43.02 -0.47
C LEU A 203 17.04 43.25 0.66
N GLN A 204 17.37 44.15 1.58
CA GLN A 204 16.57 44.46 2.77
C GLN A 204 16.14 45.93 2.78
N ILE A 205 15.11 46.28 3.55
CA ILE A 205 14.76 47.68 3.85
C ILE A 205 15.41 48.07 5.18
N THR A 206 16.02 49.25 5.22
CA THR A 206 16.48 49.87 6.46
C THR A 206 15.32 50.51 7.22
N ASN A 207 15.51 50.79 8.51
CA ASN A 207 14.52 51.50 9.34
C ASN A 207 14.13 52.88 8.78
N LYS A 208 14.91 53.43 7.83
CA LYS A 208 14.64 54.72 7.16
C LYS A 208 13.87 54.56 5.85
N GLY A 209 13.42 53.35 5.51
CA GLY A 209 12.67 53.07 4.28
C GLY A 209 13.54 52.96 3.02
N THR A 210 14.87 53.03 3.16
CA THR A 210 15.80 52.86 2.02
C THR A 210 16.12 51.38 1.83
N MET A 211 16.20 50.92 0.59
CA MET A 211 16.64 49.57 0.29
C MET A 211 18.18 49.51 0.40
N GLU A 212 18.67 48.58 1.21
CA GLU A 212 20.09 48.32 1.46
C GLU A 212 20.31 46.81 1.38
N GLY A 213 21.31 46.40 0.63
CA GLY A 213 21.65 45.00 0.55
C GLY A 213 22.68 44.58 1.59
N LYS A 214 22.48 43.41 2.18
CA LYS A 214 23.36 42.85 3.22
C LYS A 214 23.91 41.50 2.81
N THR A 215 25.18 41.28 3.13
CA THR A 215 25.84 39.99 2.95
C THR A 215 25.43 39.04 4.08
N VAL A 216 24.55 38.09 3.77
CA VAL A 216 23.97 37.12 4.71
C VAL A 216 24.74 35.79 4.76
N GLY A 217 25.65 35.56 3.82
CA GLY A 217 26.50 34.38 3.81
C GLY A 217 27.62 34.49 2.78
N ILE A 218 28.42 33.43 2.66
CA ILE A 218 29.56 33.30 1.76
C ILE A 218 29.52 31.90 1.15
N PHE A 219 29.79 31.82 -0.14
CA PHE A 219 30.10 30.60 -0.85
C PHE A 219 31.60 30.57 -1.19
N ASP A 220 32.30 29.51 -0.84
CA ASP A 220 33.72 29.32 -1.12
C ASP A 220 33.99 27.91 -1.66
N ALA A 221 34.19 27.82 -2.98
CA ALA A 221 34.45 26.56 -3.68
C ALA A 221 35.83 25.95 -3.36
N SER A 222 36.70 26.65 -2.63
CA SER A 222 37.99 26.09 -2.19
C SER A 222 37.88 25.18 -0.96
N LEU A 223 36.73 25.16 -0.29
CA LEU A 223 36.43 24.33 0.86
C LEU A 223 35.84 22.97 0.47
N GLN A 224 35.84 22.02 1.40
CA GLN A 224 35.16 20.72 1.23
C GLN A 224 33.65 20.91 1.03
N ASP A 225 33.00 20.04 0.25
CA ASP A 225 31.62 20.17 -0.20
C ASP A 225 30.62 20.54 0.92
N ASP A 226 30.72 19.90 2.09
CA ASP A 226 29.82 20.15 3.23
C ASP A 226 30.00 21.54 3.87
N ASN A 227 31.11 22.23 3.58
CA ASN A 227 31.51 23.51 4.19
C ASN A 227 31.60 24.66 3.18
N GLN A 228 31.19 24.46 1.93
CA GLN A 228 31.27 25.50 0.88
C GLN A 228 30.33 26.67 1.15
N PHE A 229 29.22 26.46 1.86
CA PHE A 229 28.24 27.49 2.20
C PHE A 229 28.29 27.86 3.69
N ILE A 230 28.58 29.13 3.97
CA ILE A 230 28.74 29.67 5.33
C ILE A 230 27.76 30.83 5.53
N MET A 231 26.85 30.72 6.50
CA MET A 231 25.87 31.76 6.82
C MET A 231 26.38 32.69 7.93
N ASN A 232 26.18 34.00 7.78
CA ASN A 232 26.72 35.04 8.68
C ASN A 232 25.85 35.34 9.91
N ASN A 233 24.93 34.45 10.29
CA ASN A 233 23.95 34.64 11.37
C ASN A 233 23.10 35.93 11.27
N ILE A 234 23.02 36.52 10.07
CA ILE A 234 22.16 37.66 9.74
C ILE A 234 20.85 37.09 9.21
N SER A 235 19.72 37.57 9.74
CA SER A 235 18.39 37.15 9.31
C SER A 235 18.15 37.50 7.84
N VAL A 236 17.80 36.49 7.04
CA VAL A 236 17.36 36.67 5.66
C VAL A 236 15.92 37.17 5.66
N VAL A 237 15.65 38.20 4.87
CA VAL A 237 14.29 38.68 4.59
C VAL A 237 13.85 38.05 3.29
N TRP A 238 12.71 37.39 3.31
CA TRP A 238 12.09 36.79 2.12
C TRP A 238 11.10 37.77 1.48
N GLY A 239 10.82 37.56 0.20
CA GLY A 239 9.85 38.33 -0.55
C GLY A 239 8.50 38.41 0.17
N ASN A 240 7.85 39.57 0.09
CA ASN A 240 6.54 39.83 0.71
C ASN A 240 6.51 39.71 2.25
N GLY A 241 7.65 39.81 2.93
CA GLY A 241 7.72 39.81 4.39
C GLY A 241 7.54 38.45 5.05
N LEU A 242 7.71 37.35 4.29
CA LEU A 242 7.69 36.00 4.84
C LEU A 242 8.83 35.81 5.85
N THR A 243 8.54 35.14 6.97
CA THR A 243 9.51 34.79 8.02
C THR A 243 10.15 33.42 7.78
N GLU A 244 9.47 32.56 7.01
CA GLU A 244 9.92 31.22 6.65
C GLU A 244 10.39 31.17 5.19
N VAL A 245 11.26 30.19 4.90
CA VAL A 245 11.83 29.99 3.56
C VAL A 245 10.71 29.59 2.58
N PRO A 246 10.51 30.32 1.48
CA PRO A 246 9.52 29.96 0.48
C PRO A 246 9.92 28.69 -0.27
N VAL A 247 8.98 27.75 -0.42
CA VAL A 247 9.18 26.49 -1.15
C VAL A 247 8.50 26.58 -2.51
N SER A 248 9.20 26.20 -3.58
CA SER A 248 8.68 26.19 -4.96
C SER A 248 8.50 24.75 -5.47
N ASP A 249 7.57 24.01 -4.86
CA ASP A 249 7.19 22.67 -5.31
C ASP A 249 5.94 22.73 -6.21
N CYS A 250 5.96 22.03 -7.35
CA CYS A 250 4.81 21.98 -8.25
C CYS A 250 3.64 21.18 -7.66
N SER A 251 3.95 20.08 -6.99
CA SER A 251 2.99 19.17 -6.37
C SER A 251 3.49 18.75 -5.00
N ASN A 252 2.58 18.68 -4.03
CA ASN A 252 2.87 18.21 -2.69
C ASN A 252 3.33 16.75 -2.69
N LYS A 253 4.06 16.33 -1.64
CA LYS A 253 4.43 14.93 -1.44
C LYS A 253 3.18 14.07 -1.25
N CYS A 254 3.10 12.95 -1.96
CA CYS A 254 2.03 11.98 -1.80
C CYS A 254 2.08 11.29 -0.44
N LEU A 255 0.89 11.02 0.11
CA LEU A 255 0.72 10.27 1.36
C LEU A 255 0.86 8.76 1.10
N PRO A 256 1.17 7.95 2.14
CA PRO A 256 1.09 6.49 2.06
C PRO A 256 -0.25 6.02 1.50
N GLY A 257 -0.21 4.92 0.75
CA GLY A 257 -1.37 4.36 0.05
C GLY A 257 -1.74 5.06 -1.25
N SER A 258 -0.94 6.02 -1.71
CA SER A 258 -1.03 6.60 -3.04
C SER A 258 0.28 6.48 -3.82
N TYR A 259 0.20 6.47 -5.14
CA TYR A 259 1.34 6.50 -6.05
C TYR A 259 1.31 7.74 -6.93
N LYS A 260 2.48 8.10 -7.45
CA LYS A 260 2.67 9.31 -8.27
C LYS A 260 2.32 9.04 -9.73
N VAL A 261 1.51 9.91 -10.31
CA VAL A 261 1.23 9.93 -11.74
C VAL A 261 1.68 11.26 -12.33
N LEU A 262 2.58 11.21 -13.32
CA LEU A 262 3.10 12.41 -13.96
C LEU A 262 2.02 13.10 -14.78
N GLN A 263 1.91 14.42 -14.62
CA GLN A 263 0.98 15.22 -15.41
C GLN A 263 1.51 15.37 -16.84
N LYS A 264 0.76 14.88 -17.83
CA LYS A 264 1.18 14.91 -19.25
C LYS A 264 1.44 16.35 -19.71
N GLY A 265 2.62 16.59 -20.28
CA GLY A 265 3.02 17.90 -20.79
C GLY A 265 3.58 18.88 -19.75
N LYS A 266 3.73 18.45 -18.48
CA LYS A 266 4.34 19.25 -17.41
C LYS A 266 5.68 18.67 -16.95
N PRO A 267 6.51 19.43 -16.21
CA PRO A 267 7.77 18.95 -15.65
C PRO A 267 7.59 17.75 -14.69
N ILE A 268 8.66 16.97 -14.49
CA ILE A 268 8.66 15.73 -13.68
C ILE A 268 8.27 15.97 -12.21
N CYS A 269 8.48 17.18 -11.67
CA CYS A 269 8.04 17.53 -10.33
C CYS A 269 6.51 17.65 -10.19
N CYS A 270 5.78 17.84 -11.30
CA CYS A 270 4.33 17.97 -11.31
C CYS A 270 3.65 16.60 -11.46
N HIS A 271 2.99 16.18 -10.39
CA HIS A 271 2.36 14.87 -10.31
C HIS A 271 1.04 14.92 -9.54
N ASP A 272 0.19 13.95 -9.84
CA ASP A 272 -1.04 13.65 -9.10
C ASP A 272 -0.78 12.45 -8.18
N CYS A 273 -1.40 12.47 -7.01
CA CYS A 273 -1.37 11.35 -6.06
C CYS A 273 -2.65 10.53 -6.22
N ILE A 274 -2.54 9.32 -6.75
CA ILE A 274 -3.67 8.42 -6.98
C ILE A 274 -3.61 7.27 -5.98
N PRO A 275 -4.73 6.88 -5.34
CA PRO A 275 -4.74 5.75 -4.41
C PRO A 275 -4.34 4.45 -5.11
N CYS A 276 -3.63 3.57 -4.40
CA CYS A 276 -3.25 2.27 -4.92
C CYS A 276 -4.48 1.39 -5.23
N PRO A 277 -4.35 0.47 -6.21
CA PRO A 277 -5.35 -0.56 -6.50
C PRO A 277 -5.68 -1.43 -5.27
N ALA A 278 -6.82 -2.12 -5.30
CA ALA A 278 -7.17 -3.06 -4.25
C ALA A 278 -6.21 -4.26 -4.25
N GLY A 279 -5.76 -4.68 -3.07
CA GLY A 279 -4.74 -5.73 -2.92
C GLY A 279 -3.31 -5.19 -2.89
N GLU A 280 -3.10 -3.93 -3.28
CA GLU A 280 -1.80 -3.28 -3.28
C GLU A 280 -1.69 -2.18 -2.22
N ILE A 281 -0.46 -1.89 -1.80
CA ILE A 281 -0.14 -0.84 -0.84
C ILE A 281 1.02 0.03 -1.33
N SER A 282 1.13 1.25 -0.82
CA SER A 282 2.36 2.05 -0.93
C SER A 282 2.79 2.61 0.42
N ASN A 283 4.09 2.54 0.70
CA ASN A 283 4.70 3.11 1.89
C ASN A 283 5.53 4.35 1.49
N LEU A 284 5.92 5.19 2.46
CA LEU A 284 6.70 6.43 2.24
C LEU A 284 7.98 6.21 1.41
N THR A 285 8.58 5.02 1.50
CA THR A 285 9.83 4.66 0.83
C THR A 285 9.65 4.27 -0.64
N SER A 286 8.45 3.89 -1.09
CA SER A 286 8.21 3.40 -2.45
C SER A 286 7.23 4.29 -3.21
N PRO A 287 7.63 4.90 -4.35
CA PRO A 287 6.72 5.67 -5.19
C PRO A 287 5.74 4.81 -6.00
N GLN A 288 5.88 3.47 -5.94
CA GLN A 288 5.07 2.49 -6.66
C GLN A 288 4.30 1.59 -5.69
N CYS A 289 3.08 1.22 -6.09
CA CYS A 289 2.25 0.27 -5.37
C CYS A 289 2.85 -1.14 -5.45
N MET A 290 2.76 -1.89 -4.36
CA MET A 290 3.24 -3.25 -4.22
C MET A 290 2.12 -4.16 -3.72
N GLU A 291 2.05 -5.37 -4.26
CA GLU A 291 1.02 -6.34 -3.92
C GLU A 291 1.26 -6.98 -2.54
N CYS A 292 0.18 -7.18 -1.77
CA CYS A 292 0.26 -7.85 -0.48
C CYS A 292 0.52 -9.36 -0.63
N PRO A 293 1.22 -10.00 0.33
CA PRO A 293 1.34 -11.46 0.36
C PRO A 293 -0.03 -12.17 0.44
N PRO A 294 -0.16 -13.43 0.01
CA PRO A 294 -1.46 -14.10 -0.16
C PRO A 294 -2.36 -14.17 1.08
N GLU A 295 -1.75 -14.21 2.28
CA GLU A 295 -2.42 -14.25 3.58
C GLU A 295 -2.95 -12.88 4.03
N PHE A 296 -2.50 -11.81 3.38
CA PHE A 296 -2.78 -10.44 3.72
C PHE A 296 -3.55 -9.72 2.60
N TRP A 297 -4.22 -8.64 2.97
CA TRP A 297 -4.96 -7.77 2.09
C TRP A 297 -4.69 -6.32 2.44
N SER A 298 -4.71 -5.44 1.45
CA SER A 298 -4.57 -4.00 1.69
C SER A 298 -5.69 -3.48 2.60
N ASN A 299 -5.36 -2.67 3.59
CA ASN A 299 -6.35 -1.98 4.43
C ASN A 299 -7.08 -0.86 3.63
N LYS A 300 -8.05 -0.19 4.26
CA LYS A 300 -8.85 0.86 3.60
C LYS A 300 -8.01 2.05 3.11
N GLN A 301 -6.92 2.38 3.83
CA GLN A 301 -6.01 3.47 3.49
C GLN A 301 -4.95 3.07 2.47
N ARG A 302 -4.84 1.78 2.12
CA ARG A 302 -3.83 1.21 1.21
C ARG A 302 -2.39 1.43 1.66
N ASP A 303 -2.15 1.67 2.94
CA ASP A 303 -0.81 1.90 3.51
C ASP A 303 -0.25 0.67 4.24
N ALA A 304 -1.09 -0.33 4.53
CA ALA A 304 -0.67 -1.55 5.23
C ALA A 304 -1.39 -2.81 4.74
N CYS A 305 -0.65 -3.92 4.72
CA CYS A 305 -1.18 -5.26 4.52
C CYS A 305 -1.68 -5.82 5.85
N ILE A 306 -2.98 -6.13 5.94
CA ILE A 306 -3.64 -6.71 7.11
C ILE A 306 -4.04 -8.16 6.84
N LEU A 307 -4.01 -9.01 7.87
CA LEU A 307 -4.37 -10.42 7.70
C LEU A 307 -5.83 -10.55 7.20
N LYS A 308 -6.05 -11.36 6.16
CA LYS A 308 -7.39 -11.62 5.63
C LYS A 308 -8.28 -12.26 6.71
N SER A 309 -9.55 -11.91 6.74
CA SER A 309 -10.50 -12.52 7.68
C SER A 309 -10.79 -13.97 7.30
N ILE A 310 -10.83 -14.85 8.31
CA ILE A 310 -11.13 -16.27 8.13
C ILE A 310 -12.65 -16.49 8.23
N GLU A 311 -13.27 -17.04 7.19
CA GLU A 311 -14.69 -17.41 7.18
C GLU A 311 -14.89 -18.93 7.29
N PHE A 312 -15.90 -19.31 8.08
CA PHE A 312 -16.41 -20.67 8.25
C PHE A 312 -17.89 -20.60 8.65
N LEU A 313 -18.62 -21.73 8.64
CA LEU A 313 -20.02 -21.76 9.11
C LEU A 313 -20.07 -21.65 10.64
N ALA A 314 -20.19 -20.42 11.14
CA ALA A 314 -20.10 -20.13 12.56
C ALA A 314 -21.48 -20.14 13.26
N TYR A 315 -21.46 -20.38 14.59
CA TYR A 315 -22.67 -20.42 15.42
C TYR A 315 -23.32 -19.05 15.66
N ASP A 316 -22.60 -17.96 15.42
CA ASP A 316 -23.05 -16.58 15.57
C ASP A 316 -23.70 -16.03 14.28
N GLU A 317 -23.54 -16.71 13.14
CA GLU A 317 -24.20 -16.36 11.90
C GLU A 317 -25.66 -16.89 11.87
N ILE A 318 -26.56 -16.11 11.24
CA ILE A 318 -28.00 -16.43 11.17
C ILE A 318 -28.27 -17.85 10.65
N LEU A 319 -27.55 -18.27 9.61
CA LEU A 319 -27.68 -19.60 9.01
C LEU A 319 -27.25 -20.70 9.99
N GLY A 320 -26.11 -20.52 10.68
CA GLY A 320 -25.62 -21.47 11.68
C GLY A 320 -26.58 -21.60 12.86
N ILE A 321 -27.14 -20.48 13.34
CA ILE A 321 -28.15 -20.45 14.41
C ILE A 321 -29.39 -21.26 14.01
N LEU A 322 -29.93 -21.01 12.82
CA LEU A 322 -31.12 -21.70 12.32
C LEU A 322 -30.92 -23.22 12.24
N LEU A 323 -29.79 -23.66 11.67
CA LEU A 323 -29.48 -25.08 11.53
C LEU A 323 -29.26 -25.76 12.89
N ALA A 324 -28.60 -25.07 13.83
CA ALA A 324 -28.42 -25.58 15.20
C ALA A 324 -29.76 -25.73 15.94
N ILE A 325 -30.66 -24.75 15.84
CA ILE A 325 -32.00 -24.83 16.45
C ILE A 325 -32.79 -26.00 15.87
N LEU A 326 -32.79 -26.16 14.54
CA LEU A 326 -33.48 -27.27 13.88
C LEU A 326 -32.91 -28.63 14.29
N SER A 327 -31.60 -28.74 14.51
CA SER A 327 -30.96 -29.94 15.02
C SER A 327 -31.38 -30.25 16.46
N LEU A 328 -31.31 -29.27 17.36
CA LEU A 328 -31.70 -29.40 18.77
C LEU A 328 -33.19 -29.76 18.92
N LEU A 329 -34.05 -29.15 18.11
CA LEU A 329 -35.47 -29.51 18.04
C LEU A 329 -35.67 -30.98 17.64
N GLY A 330 -34.87 -31.46 16.68
CA GLY A 330 -34.88 -32.86 16.25
C GLY A 330 -34.51 -33.80 17.39
N ILE A 331 -33.42 -33.53 18.11
CA ILE A 331 -33.00 -34.27 19.32
C ILE A 331 -34.11 -34.28 20.37
N PHE A 332 -34.73 -33.14 20.62
CA PHE A 332 -35.82 -33.02 21.58
C PHE A 332 -37.04 -33.89 21.18
N LEU A 333 -37.44 -33.85 19.91
CA LEU A 333 -38.53 -34.66 19.39
C LEU A 333 -38.22 -36.17 19.40
N THR A 334 -36.98 -36.58 19.09
CA THR A 334 -36.58 -38.00 19.19
C THR A 334 -36.57 -38.49 20.63
N LEU A 335 -36.16 -37.66 21.60
CA LEU A 335 -36.20 -38.00 23.01
C LEU A 335 -37.64 -38.15 23.53
N ILE A 336 -38.54 -37.22 23.17
CA ILE A 336 -39.97 -37.31 23.53
C ILE A 336 -40.59 -38.59 22.96
N THR A 337 -40.35 -38.88 21.68
CA THR A 337 -40.88 -40.09 21.04
C THR A 337 -40.31 -41.36 21.67
N THR A 338 -39.02 -41.37 22.03
CA THR A 338 -38.40 -42.47 22.79
C THR A 338 -39.06 -42.66 24.16
N LEU A 339 -39.32 -41.58 24.90
CA LEU A 339 -39.98 -41.63 26.21
C LEU A 339 -41.42 -42.18 26.11
N ILE A 340 -42.19 -41.75 25.10
CA ILE A 340 -43.55 -42.25 24.84
C ILE A 340 -43.51 -43.77 24.56
N PHE A 341 -42.63 -44.20 23.66
CA PHE A 341 -42.48 -45.62 23.31
C PHE A 341 -42.00 -46.47 24.48
N TYR A 342 -41.12 -45.92 25.33
CA TYR A 342 -40.65 -46.58 26.54
C TYR A 342 -41.78 -46.75 27.57
N LYS A 343 -42.55 -45.69 27.84
CA LYS A 343 -43.67 -45.71 28.80
C LYS A 343 -44.80 -46.65 28.35
N HIS A 344 -45.07 -46.72 27.06
CA HIS A 344 -46.11 -47.57 26.46
C HIS A 344 -45.57 -48.86 25.85
N LYS A 345 -44.39 -49.34 26.29
CA LYS A 345 -43.72 -50.52 25.73
C LYS A 345 -44.57 -51.80 25.79
N GLU A 346 -45.40 -51.93 26.83
CA GLU A 346 -46.30 -53.09 27.01
C GLU A 346 -47.57 -53.03 26.16
N THR A 347 -47.83 -51.92 25.45
CA THR A 347 -49.01 -51.84 24.57
C THR A 347 -48.86 -52.76 23.35
N PRO A 348 -49.95 -53.41 22.92
CA PRO A 348 -49.89 -54.32 21.78
C PRO A 348 -49.38 -53.63 20.52
N LEU A 349 -49.65 -52.32 20.35
CA LEU A 349 -49.11 -51.53 19.24
C LEU A 349 -47.59 -51.50 19.19
N VAL A 350 -46.91 -51.23 20.31
CA VAL A 350 -45.44 -51.14 20.37
C VAL A 350 -44.79 -52.53 20.32
N ARG A 351 -45.43 -53.54 20.92
CA ARG A 351 -44.92 -54.91 20.99
C ARG A 351 -45.01 -55.66 19.65
N ALA A 352 -46.10 -55.49 18.91
CA ALA A 352 -46.24 -56.07 17.58
C ALA A 352 -45.31 -55.41 16.55
N ASN A 353 -44.93 -54.15 16.79
CA ASN A 353 -44.05 -53.35 15.94
C ASN A 353 -42.55 -53.47 16.24
N ASN A 354 -42.11 -54.70 16.56
CA ASN A 354 -40.71 -55.03 16.84
C ASN A 354 -39.98 -53.91 17.61
N SER A 355 -40.30 -53.82 18.90
CA SER A 355 -39.89 -52.70 19.75
C SER A 355 -38.37 -52.42 19.71
N GLU A 356 -37.53 -53.44 19.56
CA GLU A 356 -36.07 -53.29 19.54
C GLU A 356 -35.56 -52.51 18.31
N LEU A 357 -36.00 -52.85 17.10
CA LEU A 357 -35.63 -52.11 15.87
C LEU A 357 -36.13 -50.66 15.90
N SER A 358 -37.29 -50.44 16.51
CA SER A 358 -37.85 -49.10 16.66
C SER A 358 -37.02 -48.24 17.63
N PHE A 359 -36.55 -48.80 18.74
CA PHE A 359 -35.64 -48.10 19.67
C PHE A 359 -34.26 -47.85 19.03
N LEU A 360 -33.71 -48.82 18.30
CA LEU A 360 -32.45 -48.65 17.56
C LEU A 360 -32.56 -47.54 16.51
N LEU A 361 -33.69 -47.46 15.79
CA LEU A 361 -33.94 -46.39 14.84
C LEU A 361 -34.05 -45.01 15.52
N LEU A 362 -34.75 -44.88 16.65
CA LEU A 362 -34.83 -43.63 17.41
C LEU A 362 -33.48 -43.18 17.97
N PHE A 363 -32.67 -44.13 18.45
CA PHE A 363 -31.30 -43.86 18.87
C PHE A 363 -30.45 -43.37 17.70
N SER A 364 -30.52 -44.05 16.55
CA SER A 364 -29.82 -43.64 15.33
C SER A 364 -30.24 -42.25 14.86
N LEU A 365 -31.53 -41.92 14.87
CA LEU A 365 -32.03 -40.60 14.50
C LEU A 365 -31.53 -39.51 15.44
N THR A 366 -31.44 -39.80 16.74
CA THR A 366 -30.86 -38.87 17.71
C THR A 366 -29.38 -38.58 17.38
N LEU A 367 -28.62 -39.61 17.00
CA LEU A 367 -27.25 -39.44 16.54
C LEU A 367 -27.15 -38.70 15.19
N CYS A 368 -28.11 -38.90 14.26
CA CYS A 368 -28.18 -38.14 13.00
C CYS A 368 -28.45 -36.65 13.24
N PHE A 369 -29.33 -36.30 14.18
CA PHE A 369 -29.49 -34.89 14.55
C PHE A 369 -28.22 -34.36 15.23
N LEU A 370 -27.62 -35.11 16.15
CA LEU A 370 -26.38 -34.71 16.81
C LEU A 370 -25.21 -34.52 15.82
N CYS A 371 -25.08 -35.37 14.79
CA CYS A 371 -23.98 -35.28 13.84
C CYS A 371 -24.02 -33.99 13.03
N SER A 372 -25.20 -33.43 12.74
CA SER A 372 -25.31 -32.14 12.06
C SER A 372 -24.62 -30.98 12.81
N LEU A 373 -24.55 -31.05 14.15
CA LEU A 373 -23.84 -30.03 14.94
C LEU A 373 -22.33 -30.08 14.74
N THR A 374 -21.77 -31.23 14.35
CA THR A 374 -20.31 -31.38 14.09
C THR A 374 -19.84 -30.67 12.82
N PHE A 375 -20.77 -30.22 11.98
CA PHE A 375 -20.50 -29.41 10.79
C PHE A 375 -20.50 -27.90 11.08
N ILE A 376 -20.98 -27.47 12.26
CA ILE A 376 -21.07 -26.06 12.64
C ILE A 376 -19.89 -25.72 13.56
N GLY A 377 -19.21 -24.60 13.29
CA GLY A 377 -18.08 -24.12 14.06
C GLY A 377 -16.74 -24.23 13.34
N ARG A 378 -15.67 -23.94 14.06
CA ARG A 378 -14.33 -23.85 13.48
C ARG A 378 -13.81 -25.25 13.11
N PRO A 379 -13.40 -25.49 11.84
CA PRO A 379 -12.84 -26.77 11.43
C PRO A 379 -11.54 -27.08 12.19
N THR A 380 -11.51 -28.20 12.88
CA THR A 380 -10.32 -28.80 13.49
C THR A 380 -10.04 -30.15 12.85
N GLU A 381 -8.84 -30.71 13.01
CA GLU A 381 -8.52 -32.05 12.50
C GLU A 381 -9.54 -33.09 12.95
N TRP A 382 -9.89 -33.10 14.25
CA TRP A 382 -10.91 -33.99 14.80
C TRP A 382 -12.31 -33.73 14.25
N SER A 383 -12.71 -32.46 14.13
CA SER A 383 -14.03 -32.10 13.58
C SER A 383 -14.18 -32.55 12.14
N CYS A 384 -13.13 -32.37 11.32
CA CYS A 384 -13.13 -32.79 9.91
C CYS A 384 -13.24 -34.31 9.76
N MET A 385 -12.51 -35.06 10.59
CA MET A 385 -12.59 -36.52 10.59
C MET A 385 -13.98 -37.01 11.04
N LEU A 386 -14.55 -36.39 12.07
CA LEU A 386 -15.82 -36.81 12.65
C LEU A 386 -17.03 -36.50 11.75
N ARG A 387 -17.09 -35.34 11.09
CA ARG A 387 -18.31 -34.89 10.37
C ARG A 387 -18.85 -35.94 9.39
N HIS A 388 -17.97 -36.42 8.50
CA HIS A 388 -18.33 -37.29 7.39
C HIS A 388 -18.45 -38.75 7.80
N THR A 389 -17.64 -39.17 8.77
CA THR A 389 -17.66 -40.55 9.27
C THR A 389 -18.84 -40.78 10.21
N ALA A 390 -19.13 -39.84 11.11
CA ALA A 390 -20.32 -39.88 11.96
C ALA A 390 -21.59 -39.86 11.10
N PHE A 391 -21.67 -38.93 10.14
CA PHE A 391 -22.77 -38.89 9.16
C PHE A 391 -22.98 -40.25 8.49
N GLY A 392 -21.94 -40.82 7.88
CA GLY A 392 -22.07 -42.08 7.15
C GLY A 392 -22.52 -43.26 8.03
N ILE A 393 -21.93 -43.41 9.21
CA ILE A 393 -22.24 -44.52 10.14
C ILE A 393 -23.67 -44.40 10.67
N THR A 394 -24.10 -43.21 11.10
CA THR A 394 -25.44 -43.02 11.67
C THR A 394 -26.53 -43.18 10.61
N PHE A 395 -26.28 -42.73 9.37
CA PHE A 395 -27.23 -42.91 8.28
C PHE A 395 -27.39 -44.37 7.88
N VAL A 396 -26.30 -45.12 7.72
CA VAL A 396 -26.37 -46.56 7.44
C VAL A 396 -27.10 -47.31 8.55
N LEU A 397 -26.88 -46.95 9.81
CA LEU A 397 -27.62 -47.55 10.94
C LEU A 397 -29.12 -47.29 10.82
N SER A 398 -29.53 -46.06 10.50
CA SER A 398 -30.94 -45.71 10.33
C SER A 398 -31.60 -46.46 9.16
N ILE A 399 -30.95 -46.49 7.99
CA ILE A 399 -31.48 -47.17 6.80
C ILE A 399 -31.52 -48.68 7.01
N SER A 400 -30.49 -49.25 7.66
CA SER A 400 -30.44 -50.68 7.98
C SER A 400 -31.59 -51.07 8.92
N CYS A 401 -31.91 -50.23 9.92
CA CYS A 401 -33.06 -50.44 10.79
C CYS A 401 -34.37 -50.41 10.00
N VAL A 402 -34.56 -49.44 9.10
CA VAL A 402 -35.78 -49.38 8.27
C VAL A 402 -35.85 -50.58 7.35
N LEU A 403 -34.78 -50.92 6.64
CA LEU A 403 -34.69 -52.10 5.78
C LEU A 403 -35.07 -53.37 6.55
N GLY A 404 -34.56 -53.55 7.77
CA GLY A 404 -34.94 -54.63 8.67
C GLY A 404 -36.45 -54.65 8.93
N LYS A 405 -37.07 -53.51 9.25
CA LYS A 405 -38.53 -53.40 9.45
C LYS A 405 -39.30 -53.73 8.17
N THR A 406 -38.86 -53.25 7.01
CA THR A 406 -39.51 -53.50 5.73
C THR A 406 -39.48 -54.97 5.34
N ILE A 407 -38.35 -55.65 5.56
CA ILE A 407 -38.23 -57.10 5.33
C ILE A 407 -39.16 -57.89 6.25
N VAL A 408 -39.27 -57.50 7.53
CA VAL A 408 -40.21 -58.14 8.47
C VAL A 408 -41.65 -58.02 7.98
N VAL A 409 -42.07 -56.84 7.51
CA VAL A 409 -43.42 -56.62 6.95
C VAL A 409 -43.66 -57.52 5.72
N LEU A 410 -42.68 -57.63 4.82
CA LEU A 410 -42.76 -58.49 3.63
C LEU A 410 -42.85 -59.99 3.99
N ILE A 411 -42.07 -60.45 4.98
CA ILE A 411 -42.05 -61.85 5.42
C ILE A 411 -43.33 -62.21 6.16
N ALA A 412 -43.85 -61.32 7.02
CA ALA A 412 -45.10 -61.54 7.76
C ALA A 412 -46.27 -61.79 6.81
N PHE A 413 -46.35 -61.05 5.70
CA PHE A 413 -47.36 -61.30 4.68
C PHE A 413 -47.12 -62.61 3.92
N ARG A 414 -45.88 -62.89 3.47
CA ARG A 414 -45.59 -64.17 2.79
C ARG A 414 -45.88 -65.40 3.66
N ALA A 415 -45.73 -65.31 4.97
CA ALA A 415 -46.04 -66.38 5.91
C ALA A 415 -47.55 -66.67 6.06
N THR A 416 -48.43 -65.76 5.61
CA THR A 416 -49.89 -66.02 5.57
C THR A 416 -50.36 -66.82 4.35
N LEU A 417 -49.48 -67.06 3.37
CA LEU A 417 -49.76 -67.96 2.24
C LEU A 417 -49.56 -69.43 2.66
N PRO A 418 -50.50 -70.35 2.34
CA PRO A 418 -50.43 -71.74 2.77
C PRO A 418 -49.19 -72.44 2.19
N GLY A 419 -48.37 -73.06 3.06
CA GLY A 419 -47.23 -73.91 2.65
C GLY A 419 -45.82 -73.33 2.86
N SER A 420 -45.63 -72.20 3.53
CA SER A 420 -44.30 -71.58 3.67
C SER A 420 -43.80 -71.46 5.13
N ASN A 421 -42.62 -72.03 5.42
CA ASN A 421 -42.01 -72.07 6.76
C ASN A 421 -41.05 -70.89 7.01
N VAL A 422 -41.28 -69.75 6.33
CA VAL A 422 -40.31 -68.64 6.19
C VAL A 422 -40.11 -67.81 7.47
N MET A 423 -41.11 -67.79 8.36
CA MET A 423 -41.06 -67.00 9.61
C MET A 423 -39.98 -67.48 10.60
N LYS A 424 -39.54 -68.76 10.52
CA LYS A 424 -38.44 -69.29 11.35
C LYS A 424 -37.06 -68.79 10.94
N TRP A 425 -36.89 -68.32 9.70
CA TRP A 425 -35.58 -67.97 9.14
C TRP A 425 -35.14 -66.53 9.46
N PHE A 426 -36.07 -65.64 9.81
CA PHE A 426 -35.81 -64.21 10.03
C PHE A 426 -36.38 -63.68 11.36
N GLY A 427 -35.99 -64.32 12.48
CA GLY A 427 -36.37 -63.90 13.83
C GLY A 427 -35.65 -62.64 14.35
N PRO A 428 -35.96 -62.17 15.58
CA PRO A 428 -35.40 -60.94 16.16
C PRO A 428 -33.86 -60.92 16.22
N ALA A 429 -33.23 -62.05 16.56
CA ALA A 429 -31.77 -62.16 16.59
C ALA A 429 -31.15 -61.98 15.19
N GLN A 430 -31.77 -62.54 14.16
CA GLN A 430 -31.29 -62.43 12.77
C GLN A 430 -31.42 -60.99 12.25
N GLN A 431 -32.46 -60.27 12.65
CA GLN A 431 -32.64 -58.86 12.32
C GLN A 431 -31.56 -57.99 12.95
N ARG A 432 -31.24 -58.21 14.23
CA ARG A 432 -30.15 -57.50 14.92
C ARG A 432 -28.80 -57.76 14.26
N ILE A 433 -28.49 -59.03 13.97
CA ILE A 433 -27.24 -59.41 13.30
C ILE A 433 -27.16 -58.77 11.91
N SER A 434 -28.27 -58.74 11.15
CA SER A 434 -28.32 -58.10 9.84
C SER A 434 -28.02 -56.60 9.91
N VAL A 435 -28.67 -55.86 10.82
CA VAL A 435 -28.43 -54.42 11.02
C VAL A 435 -26.97 -54.15 11.44
N LEU A 436 -26.44 -54.94 12.36
CA LEU A 436 -25.04 -54.81 12.82
C LEU A 436 -24.04 -55.16 11.70
N ALA A 437 -24.33 -56.15 10.85
CA ALA A 437 -23.46 -56.52 9.74
C ALA A 437 -23.42 -55.43 8.67
N LEU A 438 -24.58 -54.88 8.27
CA LEU A 438 -24.65 -53.78 7.29
C LEU A 438 -23.95 -52.51 7.80
N THR A 439 -24.10 -52.18 9.07
CA THR A 439 -23.40 -51.04 9.68
C THR A 439 -21.90 -51.28 9.82
N LEU A 440 -21.47 -52.50 10.14
CA LEU A 440 -20.06 -52.85 10.22
C LEU A 440 -19.33 -52.65 8.89
N ILE A 441 -19.97 -52.96 7.76
CA ILE A 441 -19.41 -52.69 6.42
C ILE A 441 -19.10 -51.18 6.27
N GLN A 442 -20.01 -50.31 6.67
CA GLN A 442 -19.80 -48.87 6.63
C GLN A 442 -18.66 -48.41 7.55
N VAL A 443 -18.57 -48.97 8.75
CA VAL A 443 -17.47 -48.69 9.69
C VAL A 443 -16.12 -49.06 9.07
N LEU A 444 -16.02 -50.22 8.40
CA LEU A 444 -14.81 -50.63 7.70
C LEU A 444 -14.44 -49.69 6.54
N ILE A 445 -15.42 -49.23 5.75
CA ILE A 445 -15.21 -48.22 4.70
C ILE A 445 -14.65 -46.93 5.30
N CYS A 446 -15.22 -46.45 6.42
CA CYS A 446 -14.74 -45.25 7.10
C CYS A 446 -13.33 -45.42 7.68
N ILE A 447 -13.02 -46.57 8.30
CA ILE A 447 -11.67 -46.85 8.83
C ILE A 447 -10.65 -46.86 7.69
N LEU A 448 -10.96 -47.51 6.57
CA LEU A 448 -10.09 -47.54 5.40
C LEU A 448 -9.85 -46.13 4.84
N TRP A 449 -10.91 -45.33 4.73
CA TRP A 449 -10.79 -43.94 4.26
C TRP A 449 -9.90 -43.09 5.18
N LEU A 450 -10.14 -43.15 6.50
CA LEU A 450 -9.33 -42.44 7.50
C LEU A 450 -7.86 -42.91 7.53
N SER A 451 -7.60 -44.19 7.26
CA SER A 451 -6.24 -44.75 7.29
C SER A 451 -5.42 -44.36 6.06
N LEU A 452 -6.07 -44.23 4.89
CA LEU A 452 -5.40 -43.90 3.64
C LEU A 452 -5.24 -42.39 3.45
N SER A 453 -6.29 -41.62 3.72
CA SER A 453 -6.30 -40.16 3.48
C SER A 453 -7.41 -39.50 4.29
N PRO A 454 -7.15 -39.17 5.57
CA PRO A 454 -8.16 -38.57 6.44
C PRO A 454 -8.51 -37.14 5.99
N PRO A 455 -9.76 -36.69 6.22
CA PRO A 455 -10.15 -35.30 6.02
C PRO A 455 -9.36 -34.35 6.95
N PHE A 456 -8.89 -33.23 6.43
CA PHE A 456 -8.07 -32.27 7.18
C PHE A 456 -8.52 -30.81 6.94
N PRO A 457 -8.29 -29.90 7.89
CA PRO A 457 -8.61 -28.48 7.71
C PRO A 457 -7.68 -27.86 6.66
N PHE A 458 -8.27 -27.17 5.68
CA PHE A 458 -7.59 -26.55 4.57
C PHE A 458 -8.05 -25.09 4.40
N MET A 459 -7.09 -24.19 4.22
CA MET A 459 -7.34 -22.78 3.94
C MET A 459 -7.36 -22.54 2.44
N ASN A 460 -8.52 -22.18 1.91
CA ASN A 460 -8.64 -21.82 0.52
C ASN A 460 -8.34 -20.32 0.34
N LEU A 461 -7.17 -20.03 -0.23
CA LEU A 461 -6.65 -18.69 -0.47
C LEU A 461 -7.03 -18.11 -1.84
N LEU A 462 -7.59 -18.95 -2.74
CA LEU A 462 -7.79 -18.62 -4.16
C LEU A 462 -9.26 -18.36 -4.54
N LEU A 463 -10.20 -18.66 -3.64
CA LEU A 463 -11.63 -18.56 -3.96
C LEU A 463 -12.15 -17.12 -3.87
N TYR A 464 -11.60 -16.32 -2.94
CA TYR A 464 -11.95 -14.92 -2.74
C TYR A 464 -10.69 -14.11 -2.46
N GLU A 465 -10.61 -12.90 -3.03
CA GLU A 465 -9.42 -12.06 -2.91
C GLU A 465 -9.30 -11.41 -1.53
N ASP A 466 -10.42 -11.08 -0.87
CA ASP A 466 -10.47 -10.34 0.40
C ASP A 466 -10.60 -11.23 1.65
N ARG A 467 -10.83 -12.54 1.51
CA ARG A 467 -11.13 -13.45 2.64
C ARG A 467 -10.53 -14.84 2.47
N ILE A 468 -10.26 -15.51 3.59
CA ILE A 468 -9.79 -16.89 3.63
C ILE A 468 -10.94 -17.79 4.03
N ILE A 469 -11.30 -18.77 3.20
CA ILE A 469 -12.29 -19.77 3.57
C ILE A 469 -11.60 -20.95 4.25
N LEU A 470 -11.94 -21.20 5.51
CA LEU A 470 -11.47 -22.36 6.25
C LEU A 470 -12.51 -23.48 6.11
N GLN A 471 -12.14 -24.54 5.41
CA GLN A 471 -12.99 -25.69 5.09
C GLN A 471 -12.27 -27.00 5.41
N CYS A 472 -13.02 -28.09 5.55
CA CYS A 472 -12.40 -29.42 5.64
C CYS A 472 -12.21 -30.00 4.23
N SER A 473 -10.96 -30.17 3.82
CA SER A 473 -10.64 -30.97 2.63
C SER A 473 -11.08 -32.41 2.84
N LEU A 474 -11.65 -33.03 1.80
CA LEU A 474 -12.06 -34.43 1.81
C LEU A 474 -10.87 -35.42 1.84
N GLY A 475 -9.65 -34.94 1.57
CA GLY A 475 -8.47 -35.79 1.37
C GLY A 475 -8.56 -36.54 0.04
N THR A 476 -9.38 -37.58 -0.02
CA THR A 476 -9.68 -38.35 -1.24
C THR A 476 -11.16 -38.30 -1.60
N ALA A 477 -11.48 -37.78 -2.79
CA ALA A 477 -12.84 -37.78 -3.33
C ALA A 477 -13.43 -39.19 -3.44
N VAL A 478 -12.58 -40.19 -3.73
CA VAL A 478 -12.97 -41.60 -3.83
C VAL A 478 -13.54 -42.14 -2.53
N GLY A 479 -12.93 -41.79 -1.38
CA GLY A 479 -13.40 -42.25 -0.07
C GLY A 479 -14.78 -41.71 0.28
N PHE A 480 -15.00 -40.41 0.05
CA PHE A 480 -16.31 -39.79 0.24
C PHE A 480 -17.39 -40.38 -0.71
N CYS A 481 -17.04 -40.59 -1.98
CA CYS A 481 -17.94 -41.24 -2.94
C CYS A 481 -18.27 -42.70 -2.54
N ALA A 482 -17.32 -43.44 -1.95
CA ALA A 482 -17.58 -44.80 -1.46
C ALA A 482 -18.58 -44.81 -0.30
N VAL A 483 -18.45 -43.88 0.65
CA VAL A 483 -19.41 -43.69 1.76
C VAL A 483 -20.81 -43.36 1.24
N LEU A 484 -20.93 -42.32 0.39
CA LEU A 484 -22.23 -41.94 -0.20
C LEU A 484 -22.80 -43.03 -1.10
N GLY A 485 -21.96 -43.73 -1.86
CA GLY A 485 -22.35 -44.81 -2.75
C GLY A 485 -22.97 -45.98 -1.99
N TYR A 486 -22.40 -46.37 -0.84
CA TYR A 486 -22.97 -47.43 0.00
C TYR A 486 -24.30 -47.02 0.63
N ILE A 487 -24.41 -45.79 1.13
CA ILE A 487 -25.67 -45.22 1.63
C ILE A 487 -26.75 -45.23 0.53
N GLY A 488 -26.39 -44.78 -0.68
CA GLY A 488 -27.28 -44.76 -1.83
C GLY A 488 -27.74 -46.16 -2.24
N LEU A 489 -26.84 -47.14 -2.26
CA LEU A 489 -27.18 -48.54 -2.57
C LEU A 489 -28.17 -49.11 -1.55
N LEU A 490 -27.93 -48.90 -0.26
CA LEU A 490 -28.85 -49.32 0.80
C LEU A 490 -30.20 -48.61 0.71
N ALA A 491 -30.20 -47.31 0.41
CA ALA A 491 -31.43 -46.53 0.24
C ALA A 491 -32.28 -47.03 -0.92
N ILE A 492 -31.66 -47.35 -2.07
CA ILE A 492 -32.35 -47.92 -3.24
C ILE A 492 -32.94 -49.28 -2.88
N LEU A 493 -32.17 -50.18 -2.27
CA LEU A 493 -32.67 -51.49 -1.83
C LEU A 493 -33.86 -51.33 -0.86
N CYS A 494 -33.73 -50.43 0.12
CA CYS A 494 -34.79 -50.14 1.08
C CYS A 494 -36.05 -49.57 0.40
N PHE A 495 -35.88 -48.67 -0.57
CA PHE A 495 -36.99 -48.11 -1.35
C PHE A 495 -37.70 -49.18 -2.19
N VAL A 496 -36.97 -50.06 -2.87
CA VAL A 496 -37.55 -51.17 -3.65
C VAL A 496 -38.37 -52.09 -2.75
N PHE A 497 -37.84 -52.52 -1.61
CA PHE A 497 -38.58 -53.36 -0.68
C PHE A 497 -39.79 -52.64 -0.07
N ALA A 498 -39.66 -51.34 0.25
CA ALA A 498 -40.77 -50.55 0.78
C ALA A 498 -41.90 -50.41 -0.26
N PHE A 499 -41.53 -50.13 -1.51
CA PHE A 499 -42.47 -50.03 -2.62
C PHE A 499 -43.25 -51.33 -2.86
N LEU A 500 -42.57 -52.50 -2.75
CA LEU A 500 -43.22 -53.81 -2.81
C LEU A 500 -44.20 -54.01 -1.64
N ALA A 501 -43.84 -53.56 -0.44
CA ALA A 501 -44.67 -53.67 0.75
C ALA A 501 -45.92 -52.76 0.69
N ARG A 502 -45.92 -51.69 -0.12
CA ARG A 502 -47.02 -50.70 -0.19
C ARG A 502 -48.38 -51.29 -0.57
N LYS A 503 -48.41 -52.37 -1.36
CA LYS A 503 -49.64 -53.02 -1.82
C LYS A 503 -50.23 -54.00 -0.80
N LEU A 504 -49.55 -54.22 0.32
CA LEU A 504 -50.01 -55.16 1.35
C LEU A 504 -51.13 -54.53 2.18
N PRO A 505 -52.26 -55.21 2.38
CA PRO A 505 -53.29 -54.79 3.31
C PRO A 505 -52.73 -54.94 4.74
N ASP A 506 -52.47 -53.81 5.38
CA ASP A 506 -51.95 -53.74 6.75
C ASP A 506 -52.86 -52.81 7.57
N ASN A 507 -53.21 -53.22 8.79
CA ASN A 507 -54.24 -52.60 9.63
C ASN A 507 -53.92 -51.13 10.01
N PHE A 508 -52.67 -50.67 9.80
CA PHE A 508 -52.24 -49.29 10.11
C PHE A 508 -51.59 -48.54 8.95
N ASN A 509 -51.67 -49.04 7.71
CA ASN A 509 -50.98 -48.45 6.54
C ASN A 509 -49.46 -48.22 6.77
N GLU A 510 -48.82 -49.00 7.64
CA GLU A 510 -47.43 -48.77 8.05
C GLU A 510 -46.45 -48.84 6.88
N ALA A 511 -46.63 -49.82 5.99
CA ALA A 511 -45.84 -49.96 4.77
C ALA A 511 -45.92 -48.70 3.87
N LYS A 512 -47.06 -48.00 3.83
CA LYS A 512 -47.22 -46.76 3.04
C LYS A 512 -46.39 -45.62 3.63
N PHE A 513 -46.39 -45.46 4.95
CA PHE A 513 -45.59 -44.43 5.62
C PHE A 513 -44.08 -44.70 5.51
N ILE A 514 -43.64 -45.96 5.61
CA ILE A 514 -42.25 -46.35 5.36
C ILE A 514 -41.84 -46.01 3.92
N THR A 515 -42.70 -46.31 2.95
CA THR A 515 -42.44 -45.98 1.53
C THR A 515 -42.35 -44.48 1.30
N PHE A 516 -43.25 -43.70 1.90
CA PHE A 516 -43.23 -42.23 1.79
C PHE A 516 -41.97 -41.64 2.41
N SER A 517 -41.55 -42.15 3.57
CA SER A 517 -40.29 -41.77 4.21
C SER A 517 -39.08 -42.05 3.33
N MET A 518 -39.02 -43.23 2.70
CA MET A 518 -37.91 -43.60 1.82
C MET A 518 -37.92 -42.82 0.51
N LEU A 519 -39.10 -42.43 0.01
CA LEU A 519 -39.21 -41.53 -1.14
C LEU A 519 -38.60 -40.16 -0.82
N ILE A 520 -38.98 -39.55 0.32
CA ILE A 520 -38.42 -38.27 0.79
C ILE A 520 -36.89 -38.38 0.91
N PHE A 521 -36.40 -39.45 1.54
CA PHE A 521 -34.97 -39.70 1.69
C PHE A 521 -34.26 -39.70 0.33
N CYS A 522 -34.72 -40.51 -0.63
CA CYS A 522 -34.12 -40.59 -1.96
C CYS A 522 -34.15 -39.25 -2.69
N THR A 523 -35.28 -38.51 -2.63
CA THR A 523 -35.40 -37.20 -3.28
C THR A 523 -34.40 -36.20 -2.72
N VAL A 524 -34.25 -36.12 -1.39
CA VAL A 524 -33.30 -35.20 -0.73
C VAL A 524 -31.85 -35.50 -1.12
N TRP A 525 -31.46 -36.77 -1.18
CA TRP A 525 -30.09 -37.14 -1.53
C TRP A 525 -29.79 -36.99 -3.03
N ILE A 526 -30.79 -37.15 -3.90
CA ILE A 526 -30.63 -36.85 -5.34
C ILE A 526 -30.44 -35.34 -5.55
N THR A 527 -31.20 -34.49 -4.84
CA THR A 527 -31.07 -33.03 -4.96
C THR A 527 -29.83 -32.47 -4.26
N PHE A 528 -29.30 -33.17 -3.26
CA PHE A 528 -28.05 -32.81 -2.59
C PHE A 528 -26.85 -32.76 -3.54
N ILE A 529 -26.70 -33.73 -4.46
CA ILE A 529 -25.54 -33.82 -5.36
C ILE A 529 -25.31 -32.53 -6.17
N PRO A 530 -26.29 -32.02 -6.95
CA PRO A 530 -26.09 -30.77 -7.69
C PRO A 530 -25.92 -29.56 -6.75
N ALA A 531 -26.64 -29.50 -5.64
CA ALA A 531 -26.53 -28.40 -4.68
C ALA A 531 -25.14 -28.33 -4.01
N TYR A 532 -24.53 -29.48 -3.71
CA TYR A 532 -23.19 -29.61 -3.16
C TYR A 532 -22.13 -29.10 -4.14
N VAL A 533 -22.25 -29.45 -5.43
CA VAL A 533 -21.29 -29.03 -6.46
C VAL A 533 -21.42 -27.55 -6.80
N SER A 534 -22.63 -26.99 -6.76
CA SER A 534 -22.88 -25.59 -7.11
C SER A 534 -22.62 -24.59 -5.97
N SER A 535 -22.56 -25.04 -4.71
CA SER A 535 -22.43 -24.16 -3.55
C SER A 535 -20.96 -24.06 -3.10
N PRO A 536 -20.33 -22.88 -3.11
CA PRO A 536 -18.95 -22.71 -2.66
C PRO A 536 -18.84 -22.49 -1.14
N GLY A 537 -17.71 -22.93 -0.57
CA GLY A 537 -17.27 -22.57 0.79
C GLY A 537 -18.21 -23.02 1.90
N LYS A 538 -18.55 -22.11 2.82
CA LYS A 538 -19.40 -22.40 4.00
C LYS A 538 -20.82 -22.87 3.66
N PHE A 539 -21.30 -22.58 2.45
CA PHE A 539 -22.63 -23.01 1.99
C PHE A 539 -22.66 -24.50 1.63
N THR A 540 -21.52 -25.09 1.25
CA THR A 540 -21.42 -26.54 0.99
C THR A 540 -21.80 -27.34 2.25
N ASP A 541 -21.24 -26.96 3.40
CA ASP A 541 -21.51 -27.60 4.69
C ASP A 541 -22.98 -27.39 5.12
N ALA A 542 -23.54 -26.20 4.88
CA ALA A 542 -24.95 -25.91 5.18
C ALA A 542 -25.93 -26.77 4.35
N VAL A 543 -25.63 -27.00 3.07
CA VAL A 543 -26.45 -27.86 2.20
C VAL A 543 -26.43 -29.32 2.68
N GLU A 544 -25.28 -29.80 3.16
CA GLU A 544 -25.15 -31.14 3.73
C GLU A 544 -25.96 -31.30 5.02
N ILE A 545 -25.86 -30.32 5.94
CA ILE A 545 -26.68 -30.29 7.15
C ILE A 545 -28.17 -30.29 6.80
N PHE A 546 -28.59 -29.49 5.81
CA PHE A 546 -29.99 -29.44 5.39
C PHE A 546 -30.48 -30.81 4.90
N ALA A 547 -29.68 -31.51 4.09
CA ALA A 547 -30.00 -32.86 3.61
C ALA A 547 -30.11 -33.86 4.78
N ILE A 548 -29.20 -33.79 5.74
CA ILE A 548 -29.19 -34.62 6.95
C ILE A 548 -30.45 -34.39 7.79
N LEU A 549 -30.80 -33.13 8.04
CA LEU A 549 -31.98 -32.76 8.84
C LEU A 549 -33.26 -33.17 8.13
N ALA A 550 -33.42 -32.83 6.84
CA ALA A 550 -34.64 -33.12 6.08
C ALA A 550 -34.92 -34.62 6.00
N SER A 551 -33.90 -35.45 5.76
CA SER A 551 -34.02 -36.90 5.74
C SER A 551 -34.34 -37.50 7.11
N SER A 552 -33.70 -37.01 8.18
CA SER A 552 -33.94 -37.44 9.56
C SER A 552 -35.36 -37.08 10.04
N TYR A 553 -35.83 -35.87 9.73
CA TYR A 553 -37.21 -35.44 9.99
C TYR A 553 -38.22 -36.26 9.17
N GLY A 554 -37.92 -36.57 7.91
CA GLY A 554 -38.72 -37.46 7.08
C GLY A 554 -38.94 -38.82 7.76
N LEU A 555 -37.85 -39.44 8.23
CA LEU A 555 -37.90 -40.72 8.96
C LEU A 555 -38.69 -40.63 10.28
N LEU A 556 -38.44 -39.58 11.07
CA LEU A 556 -39.11 -39.38 12.35
C LEU A 556 -40.62 -39.18 12.17
N PHE A 557 -41.02 -38.23 11.32
CA PHE A 557 -42.42 -37.86 11.16
C PHE A 557 -43.22 -38.93 10.41
N CYS A 558 -42.66 -39.57 9.39
CA CYS A 558 -43.41 -40.58 8.66
C CYS A 558 -43.60 -41.86 9.48
N ILE A 559 -42.57 -42.33 10.20
CA ILE A 559 -42.60 -43.64 10.86
C ILE A 559 -43.21 -43.56 12.26
N PHE A 560 -42.92 -42.51 13.03
CA PHE A 560 -43.27 -42.45 14.46
C PHE A 560 -44.44 -41.52 14.77
N LEU A 561 -44.68 -40.45 14.01
CA LEU A 561 -45.78 -39.52 14.28
C LEU A 561 -47.17 -40.20 14.22
N PRO A 562 -47.50 -41.05 13.21
CA PRO A 562 -48.78 -41.75 13.18
C PRO A 562 -48.96 -42.68 14.37
N LYS A 563 -47.86 -43.30 14.85
CA LYS A 563 -47.87 -44.22 15.99
C LYS A 563 -48.06 -43.47 17.31
N CYS A 564 -47.38 -42.34 17.50
CA CYS A 564 -47.58 -41.49 18.66
C CYS A 564 -49.01 -40.95 18.71
N TYR A 565 -49.57 -40.56 17.55
CA TYR A 565 -50.96 -40.11 17.43
C TYR A 565 -51.96 -41.17 17.91
N ILE A 566 -51.80 -42.43 17.48
CA ILE A 566 -52.68 -43.52 17.92
C ILE A 566 -52.49 -43.81 19.42
N ILE A 567 -51.26 -43.86 19.93
CA ILE A 567 -50.97 -44.15 21.34
C ILE A 567 -51.59 -43.09 22.27
N LEU A 568 -51.52 -41.81 21.91
CA LEU A 568 -51.93 -40.70 22.79
C LEU A 568 -53.39 -40.28 22.60
N LEU A 569 -53.87 -40.23 21.35
CA LEU A 569 -55.17 -39.60 21.01
C LEU A 569 -56.25 -40.61 20.62
N LYS A 570 -55.90 -41.87 20.32
CA LYS A 570 -56.86 -42.93 19.97
C LYS A 570 -56.54 -44.27 20.67
N PRO A 571 -56.54 -44.31 22.01
CA PRO A 571 -56.19 -45.52 22.76
C PRO A 571 -57.14 -46.70 22.47
N GLU A 572 -58.40 -46.46 22.05
CA GLU A 572 -59.34 -47.54 21.66
C GLU A 572 -58.90 -48.35 20.43
N GLN A 573 -58.03 -47.81 19.56
CA GLN A 573 -57.44 -48.53 18.44
C GLN A 573 -56.21 -49.38 18.84
N ASN A 574 -55.74 -49.24 20.08
CA ASN A 574 -54.57 -49.96 20.63
C ASN A 574 -54.96 -51.27 21.33
N THR A 575 -55.79 -52.10 20.69
CA THR A 575 -56.23 -53.41 21.20
C THR A 575 -55.93 -54.51 20.19
N LYS A 576 -55.61 -55.73 20.66
CA LYS A 576 -55.30 -56.89 19.79
C LYS A 576 -56.40 -57.23 18.76
N LYS A 577 -57.64 -56.75 18.97
CA LYS A 577 -58.80 -57.01 18.10
C LYS A 577 -58.86 -56.09 16.88
N ASN A 578 -58.22 -54.92 16.99
CA ASN A 578 -58.14 -53.89 15.94
C ASN A 578 -56.75 -53.88 15.27
N MET A 579 -55.93 -54.91 15.53
CA MET A 579 -54.50 -54.94 15.19
C MET A 579 -54.14 -56.02 14.20
#